data_AF-A0A1F5ZM70-F1
#
_entry.id   AF-A0A1F5ZM70-F1
#
_cell.length_a   1.000
_cell.length_b   1.000
_cell.length_c   1.000
_cell.angle_alpha   90.00
_cell.angle_beta   90.00
_cell.angle_gamma   90.00
#
_symmetry.space_group_name_H-M   'P 1'
#
loop_
_entity.id
_entity.type
_entity.pdbx_description
1 polymer ?
#
loop_
_entity_poly.entity_id
_entity_poly.type
_entity_poly.pdbx_seq_one_letter_code
_entity_poly.pdbx_strand_id
1 'polypeptide(L)'
;MITATIRQRGQLTIPDQLRQKFSWLKDNTVVTIVASPLGEIIIKPLSIHASSDTHDWNEIWRRIHLTRSFRGKKKTKSLTQFIIEDRKNH
;
A
#
# COMPACT_ATOMS: atom_id res chain seq x y z
N MET A 1 31.54 -16.13 0.58
CA MET A 1 30.99 -16.00 -0.79
C MET A 1 29.87 -17.01 -0.92
N ILE A 2 28.70 -16.61 -1.39
CA ILE A 2 27.54 -17.50 -1.55
C ILE A 2 27.18 -17.51 -3.04
N THR A 3 27.15 -18.68 -3.64
CA THR A 3 26.72 -18.88 -5.02
C THR A 3 25.31 -19.48 -5.03
N ALA A 4 24.48 -19.02 -5.97
CA ALA A 4 23.12 -19.50 -6.13
C ALA A 4 22.77 -19.55 -7.62
N THR A 5 21.88 -20.47 -7.98
CA THR A 5 21.44 -20.68 -9.36
C THR A 5 20.08 -20.03 -9.59
N ILE A 6 19.94 -19.29 -10.69
CA ILE A 6 18.65 -18.78 -11.16
C ILE A 6 17.90 -19.95 -11.79
N ARG A 7 16.70 -20.24 -11.29
CA ARG A 7 15.81 -21.30 -11.79
C ARG A 7 14.98 -20.79 -12.97
N GLN A 8 14.12 -21.67 -13.50
CA GLN A 8 13.16 -21.30 -14.53
C GLN A 8 12.35 -20.06 -14.13
N ARG A 9 11.97 -19.25 -15.12
CA ARG A 9 11.23 -17.99 -14.94
C ARG A 9 11.99 -16.91 -14.14
N GLY A 10 13.33 -17.01 -14.06
CA GLY A 10 14.14 -15.98 -13.40
C GLY A 10 14.06 -16.02 -11.87
N GLN A 11 13.57 -17.12 -11.28
CA GLN A 11 13.45 -17.22 -9.83
C GLN A 11 14.83 -17.45 -9.19
N LEU A 12 15.21 -16.56 -8.27
CA LEU A 12 16.40 -16.71 -7.43
C LEU A 12 15.99 -17.05 -6.00
N THR A 13 16.47 -18.16 -5.47
CA THR A 13 16.26 -18.51 -4.06
C THR A 13 17.35 -17.86 -3.22
N ILE A 14 16.96 -17.06 -2.23
CA ILE A 14 17.89 -16.44 -1.29
C ILE A 14 18.30 -17.49 -0.23
N PRO A 15 19.59 -17.84 -0.12
CA PRO A 15 20.04 -18.87 0.83
C PRO A 15 19.78 -18.49 2.29
N ASP A 16 19.55 -19.49 3.14
CA ASP A 16 19.18 -19.28 4.56
C ASP A 16 20.20 -18.44 5.33
N GLN A 17 21.49 -18.58 4.99
CA GLN A 17 22.57 -17.79 5.58
C GLN A 17 22.37 -16.27 5.40
N LEU A 18 21.79 -15.84 4.27
CA LEU A 18 21.46 -14.43 4.05
C LEU A 18 20.17 -14.05 4.77
N ARG A 19 19.15 -14.92 4.75
CA ARG A 19 17.85 -14.68 5.42
C ARG A 19 18.00 -14.52 6.94
N GLN A 20 18.91 -15.27 7.56
CA GLN A 20 19.21 -15.13 8.98
C GLN A 20 19.95 -13.83 9.32
N LYS A 21 20.72 -13.30 8.37
CA LYS A 21 21.53 -12.08 8.57
C LYS A 21 20.71 -10.79 8.44
N PHE A 22 19.68 -10.78 7.60
CA PHE A 22 18.89 -9.58 7.32
C PHE A 22 17.41 -9.80 7.67
N SER A 23 16.91 -9.03 8.64
CA SER A 23 15.54 -9.18 9.17
C SER A 23 14.42 -8.90 8.16
N TRP A 24 14.71 -8.22 7.06
CA TRP A 24 13.74 -7.92 5.98
C TRP A 24 13.67 -9.01 4.91
N LEU A 25 14.59 -9.98 4.92
CA LEU A 25 14.59 -11.13 4.00
C LEU A 25 13.66 -12.25 4.50
N LYS A 26 12.41 -11.87 4.84
CA LYS A 26 11.36 -12.79 5.28
C LYS A 26 10.45 -13.15 4.11
N ASP A 27 9.80 -14.30 4.22
CA ASP A 27 8.83 -14.74 3.23
C ASP A 27 7.72 -13.70 3.03
N ASN A 28 7.22 -13.59 1.80
CA ASN A 28 6.18 -12.62 1.40
C ASN A 28 6.54 -11.14 1.60
N THR A 29 7.83 -10.78 1.72
CA THR A 29 8.27 -9.38 1.80
C THR A 29 8.43 -8.77 0.41
N VAL A 30 7.89 -7.57 0.21
CA VAL A 30 8.07 -6.82 -1.04
C VAL A 30 9.43 -6.12 -1.05
N VAL A 31 10.12 -6.19 -2.18
CA VAL A 31 11.48 -5.65 -2.36
C VAL A 31 11.55 -4.73 -3.57
N THR A 32 12.51 -3.82 -3.56
CA THR A 32 12.92 -3.05 -4.74
C THR A 32 14.14 -3.69 -5.38
N ILE A 33 14.11 -3.83 -6.70
CA ILE A 33 15.23 -4.33 -7.50
C ILE A 33 15.75 -3.18 -8.35
N VAL A 34 17.05 -2.89 -8.26
CA VAL A 34 17.72 -1.83 -9.02
C VAL A 34 18.91 -2.42 -9.75
N ALA A 35 19.05 -2.11 -11.04
CA ALA A 35 20.26 -2.40 -11.79
C ALA A 35 21.28 -1.28 -11.60
N SER A 36 22.51 -1.62 -11.21
CA SER A 36 23.62 -0.67 -11.14
C SER A 36 24.27 -0.52 -12.52
N PRO A 37 24.93 0.62 -12.81
CA PRO A 37 25.67 0.81 -14.07
C PRO A 37 26.80 -0.21 -14.28
N LEU A 38 27.26 -0.85 -13.20
CA LEU A 38 28.30 -1.88 -13.22
C LEU A 38 27.75 -3.28 -13.53
N GLY A 39 26.46 -3.38 -13.87
CA GLY A 39 25.80 -4.66 -14.20
C GLY A 39 25.39 -5.46 -12.96
N GLU A 40 25.42 -4.86 -11.77
CA GLU A 40 24.99 -5.52 -10.54
C GLU A 40 23.48 -5.36 -10.36
N ILE A 41 22.85 -6.37 -9.74
CA ILE A 41 21.46 -6.28 -9.32
C ILE A 41 21.43 -6.09 -7.80
N ILE A 42 20.90 -4.96 -7.36
CA ILE A 42 20.78 -4.59 -5.95
C ILE A 42 19.34 -4.84 -5.51
N ILE A 43 19.16 -5.75 -4.54
CA ILE A 43 17.88 -6.01 -3.89
C ILE A 43 17.88 -5.31 -2.54
N LYS A 44 16.87 -4.48 -2.30
CA LYS A 44 16.69 -3.76 -1.04
C LYS A 44 15.24 -3.86 -0.57
N PRO A 45 14.97 -3.74 0.74
CA PRO A 45 13.59 -3.68 1.21
C PRO A 45 12.85 -2.54 0.51
N LEU A 46 11.56 -2.75 0.23
CA LEU A 46 10.73 -1.70 -0.33
C LEU A 46 10.60 -0.58 0.71
N SER A 47 11.35 0.51 0.52
CA SER A 47 11.20 1.72 1.31
C SER A 47 9.93 2.44 0.85
N ILE A 48 8.76 1.99 1.31
CA ILE A 48 7.52 2.75 1.06
C ILE A 48 7.58 4.11 1.78
N HIS A 49 8.45 4.31 2.79
CA HIS A 49 8.55 5.56 3.54
C HIS A 49 9.99 5.94 3.93
N ALA A 50 10.68 6.68 3.06
CA ALA A 50 11.66 7.69 3.50
C ALA A 50 11.45 9.05 2.82
N SER A 51 10.45 9.16 1.92
CA SER A 51 10.11 10.39 1.20
C SER A 51 8.59 10.59 1.02
N SER A 52 7.76 9.81 1.71
CA SER A 52 6.30 9.77 1.55
C SER A 52 5.54 9.93 2.89
N ASP A 53 6.13 10.72 3.80
CA ASP A 53 5.34 11.55 4.74
C ASP A 53 4.60 12.69 4.01
N THR A 54 4.50 12.62 2.68
CA THR A 54 3.68 13.51 1.84
C THR A 54 2.23 13.04 1.75
N HIS A 55 1.74 12.28 2.74
CA HIS A 55 0.29 12.24 2.95
C HIS A 55 -0.07 13.57 3.60
N ASP A 56 -0.58 14.51 2.80
CA ASP A 56 -1.19 15.72 3.34
C ASP A 56 -2.48 15.31 4.08
N TRP A 57 -2.30 14.93 5.33
CA TRP A 57 -3.39 14.54 6.23
C TRP A 57 -4.41 15.65 6.37
N ASN A 58 -4.00 16.92 6.23
CA ASN A 58 -4.93 18.04 6.25
C ASN A 58 -5.85 18.00 5.03
N GLU A 59 -5.33 17.72 3.84
CA GLU A 59 -6.14 17.56 2.63
C GLU A 59 -7.11 16.37 2.72
N ILE A 60 -6.65 15.25 3.28
CA ILE A 60 -7.51 14.08 3.50
C ILE A 60 -8.66 14.40 4.45
N TRP A 61 -8.36 14.99 5.61
CA TRP A 61 -9.38 15.39 6.57
C TRP A 61 -10.31 16.47 6.03
N ARG A 62 -9.79 17.43 5.27
CA ARG A 62 -10.59 18.48 4.60
C ARG A 62 -11.59 17.86 3.64
N ARG A 63 -11.18 16.88 2.82
CA ARG A 63 -12.08 16.16 1.90
C ARG A 63 -13.16 15.39 2.66
N ILE A 64 -12.81 14.68 3.73
CA ILE A 64 -13.78 13.97 4.58
C ILE A 64 -14.83 14.94 5.14
N HIS A 65 -14.39 16.09 5.68
CA HIS A 65 -15.29 17.13 6.17
C HIS A 65 -16.18 17.71 5.09
N LEU A 66 -15.63 17.97 3.90
CA LEU A 66 -16.36 18.51 2.75
C LEU A 66 -17.41 17.52 2.23
N THR A 67 -17.09 16.23 2.15
CA THR A 67 -18.08 15.20 1.81
C THR A 67 -19.22 15.14 2.82
N ARG A 68 -18.92 15.30 4.13
CA ARG A 68 -19.94 15.32 5.19
C ARG A 68 -20.75 16.62 5.23
N SER A 69 -20.24 17.72 4.70
CA SER A 69 -20.94 19.01 4.72
C SER A 69 -22.00 19.14 3.62
N PHE A 70 -21.90 18.34 2.55
CA PHE A 70 -22.93 18.25 1.53
C PHE A 70 -24.21 17.64 2.13
N ARG A 71 -25.21 18.49 2.34
CA ARG A 71 -26.58 18.07 2.64
C ARG A 71 -27.34 17.86 1.32
N GLY A 72 -28.18 16.83 1.25
CA GLY A 72 -29.01 16.56 0.07
C GLY A 72 -29.87 17.78 -0.32
N LYS A 73 -30.09 17.99 -1.63
CA LYS A 73 -30.81 19.16 -2.18
C LYS A 73 -32.22 19.35 -1.60
N LYS A 74 -32.85 18.29 -1.08
CA LYS A 74 -34.08 18.38 -0.30
C LYS A 74 -33.72 18.60 1.18
N LYS A 75 -33.68 19.86 1.60
CA LYS A 75 -33.53 20.29 3.02
C LYS A 75 -34.59 19.71 3.97
N THR A 76 -35.59 19.00 3.45
CA THR A 76 -36.79 18.55 4.15
C THR A 76 -36.73 17.13 4.69
N LYS A 77 -35.76 16.28 4.29
CA LYS A 77 -35.65 14.90 4.82
C LYS A 77 -34.22 14.56 5.20
N SER A 78 -34.04 14.06 6.42
CA SER A 78 -32.75 13.52 6.86
C SER A 78 -32.45 12.19 6.17
N LEU A 79 -31.17 11.80 6.09
CA LEU A 79 -30.75 10.49 5.55
C LEU A 79 -31.46 9.34 6.29
N THR A 80 -31.66 9.49 7.60
CA THR A 80 -32.40 8.54 8.43
C THR A 80 -33.87 8.44 8.00
N GLN A 81 -34.54 9.57 7.74
CA GLN A 81 -35.92 9.56 7.24
C GLN A 81 -36.03 8.93 5.86
N PHE A 82 -35.06 9.18 4.96
CA PHE A 82 -35.00 8.52 3.66
C PHE A 82 -34.90 7.00 3.79
N ILE A 83 -33.99 6.48 4.63
CA ILE A 83 -33.83 5.03 4.83
C ILE A 83 -35.08 4.39 5.43
N ILE A 84 -35.75 5.06 6.38
CA ILE A 84 -36.98 4.56 7.00
C ILE A 84 -38.12 4.49 5.97
N GLU A 85 -38.24 5.51 5.12
CA GLU A 85 -39.30 5.58 4.11
C GLU A 85 -39.08 4.59 2.96
N ASP A 86 -37.83 4.42 2.53
CA ASP A 86 -37.43 3.39 1.56
C ASP A 86 -37.79 1.99 2.07
N ARG A 87 -37.52 1.69 3.34
CA ARG A 87 -37.87 0.39 3.97
C ARG A 87 -39.36 0.19 4.21
N LYS A 88 -40.17 1.25 4.28
CA LYS A 88 -41.62 1.15 4.46
C LYS A 88 -42.37 0.94 3.15
N ASN A 89 -41.77 1.36 2.03
CA ASN A 89 -42.38 1.30 0.70
C ASN A 89 -41.91 0.08 -0.11
N HIS A 90 -41.14 -0.82 0.51
CA HIS A 90 -40.67 -2.09 -0.04
C HIS A 90 -41.40 -3.24 0.64
#